data_AF-A0A6M1NK47-F1
#
_entry.id   AF-A0A6M1NK47-F1
#
_cell.length_a   1.000
_cell.length_b   1.000
_cell.length_c   1.000
_cell.angle_alpha   90.00
_cell.angle_beta   90.00
_cell.angle_gamma   90.00
#
_symmetry.space_group_name_H-M   'P 1'
#
loop_
_entity.id
_entity.type
_entity.pdbx_description
1 polymer ?
#
loop_
_entity_poly.entity_id
_entity_poly.type
_entity_poly.pdbx_seq_one_letter_code
_entity_poly.pdbx_strand_id
1 'polypeptide(L)'
;MDGSSEQNNKIMDYQRMLSAGLVDEAAQQKIKHTVKNVQRMLLPISVRIPYATYLQLPEAVFKPRRTMLLLLLFTETVTYYHQYQRQLKTDQTTGEQYIESTPEDIETAFTLLETTLLKKSDELSDACRGFFEKLKAYLKELDTDTFHSRDVRTALRVSPSSLGRYLYELDRTGHIRIVKGNRYKGFEYKVQLWQDMETFAGDTKKLIASILQQIRSVTRIPSVTQSTDGLHNLQKDSKKGAVTHDS
;
A
#
# COMPACT_ATOMS: atom_id res chain seq x y z
N MET A 1 9.37 5.92 0.70
CA MET A 1 10.57 5.43 1.40
C MET A 1 10.10 4.57 2.55
N ASP A 2 10.58 3.34 2.65
CA ASP A 2 10.18 2.39 3.70
C ASP A 2 10.84 2.71 5.06
N GLY A 3 11.85 3.61 5.08
CA GLY A 3 12.47 4.13 6.30
C GLY A 3 13.30 3.10 7.07
N SER A 4 13.54 1.93 6.47
CA SER A 4 14.29 0.84 7.07
C SER A 4 15.78 1.17 7.24
N SER A 5 16.44 0.48 8.17
CA SER A 5 17.90 0.60 8.33
C SER A 5 18.63 0.14 7.07
N GLU A 6 18.12 -0.88 6.38
CA GLU A 6 18.68 -1.36 5.12
C GLU A 6 18.58 -0.32 4.02
N GLN A 7 17.43 0.36 3.90
CA GLN A 7 17.27 1.43 2.93
C GLN A 7 18.24 2.58 3.19
N ASN A 8 18.39 3.00 4.45
CA ASN A 8 19.35 4.04 4.81
C ASN A 8 20.78 3.65 4.47
N ASN A 9 21.17 2.40 4.75
CA ASN A 9 22.49 1.88 4.39
C ASN A 9 22.71 1.92 2.88
N LYS A 10 21.75 1.43 2.08
CA LYS A 10 21.83 1.48 0.61
C LYS A 10 21.98 2.91 0.08
N ILE A 11 21.29 3.88 0.69
CA ILE A 11 21.40 5.29 0.31
C ILE A 11 22.81 5.82 0.62
N MET A 12 23.34 5.55 1.82
CA MET A 12 24.69 5.97 2.21
C MET A 12 25.76 5.30 1.34
N ASP A 13 25.61 4.01 1.05
CA ASP A 13 26.49 3.26 0.15
C ASP A 13 26.50 3.89 -1.24
N TYR A 14 25.32 4.18 -1.78
CA TYR A 14 25.20 4.87 -3.06
C TYR A 14 25.88 6.24 -3.07
N GLN A 15 25.68 7.05 -2.03
CA GLN A 15 26.34 8.36 -1.89
C GLN A 15 27.88 8.22 -1.87
N ARG A 16 28.41 7.23 -1.13
CA ARG A 16 29.85 6.94 -1.09
C ARG A 16 30.39 6.51 -2.46
N MET A 17 29.70 5.58 -3.14
CA MET A 17 30.10 5.13 -4.47
C MET A 17 30.09 6.28 -5.48
N LEU A 18 29.08 7.15 -5.40
CA LEU A 18 28.97 8.32 -6.26
C LEU A 18 30.14 9.29 -6.03
N SER A 19 30.45 9.64 -4.78
CA SER A 19 31.60 10.49 -4.45
C SER A 19 32.95 9.86 -4.83
N ALA A 20 33.04 8.53 -4.83
CA ALA A 20 34.22 7.79 -5.25
C ALA A 20 34.33 7.61 -6.78
N GLY A 21 33.35 8.05 -7.57
CA GLY A 21 33.33 7.89 -9.02
C GLY A 21 33.12 6.43 -9.48
N LEU A 22 32.57 5.57 -8.63
CA LEU A 22 32.35 4.14 -8.90
C LEU A 22 30.97 3.87 -9.53
N VAL A 23 30.16 4.90 -9.74
CA VAL A 23 28.82 4.79 -10.32
C VAL A 23 28.87 4.99 -11.83
N ASP A 24 28.35 4.01 -12.58
CA ASP A 24 28.13 4.17 -14.02
C ASP A 24 26.90 5.04 -14.29
N GLU A 25 27.12 6.35 -14.44
CA GLU A 25 26.07 7.30 -14.74
C GLU A 25 25.42 7.05 -16.12
N ALA A 26 26.17 6.53 -17.10
CA ALA A 26 25.64 6.26 -18.43
C ALA A 26 24.61 5.12 -18.39
N ALA A 27 24.91 4.04 -17.64
CA ALA A 27 23.95 2.97 -17.39
C ALA A 27 22.70 3.48 -16.66
N GLN A 28 22.85 4.34 -15.66
CA GLN A 28 21.71 4.94 -14.96
C GLN A 28 20.83 5.77 -15.90
N GLN A 29 21.43 6.60 -16.73
CA GLN A 29 20.68 7.42 -17.70
C GLN A 29 19.95 6.53 -18.71
N LYS A 30 20.60 5.46 -19.19
CA LYS A 30 19.97 4.49 -20.07
C LYS A 30 18.71 3.89 -19.43
N ILE A 31 18.79 3.42 -18.18
CA ILE A 31 17.63 2.88 -17.46
C ILE A 31 16.52 3.93 -17.30
N LYS A 32 16.88 5.17 -16.90
CA LYS A 32 15.91 6.27 -16.79
C LYS A 32 15.20 6.55 -18.12
N HIS A 33 15.94 6.51 -19.23
CA HIS A 33 15.38 6.71 -20.56
C HIS A 33 14.45 5.57 -20.97
N THR A 34 14.83 4.32 -20.69
CA THR A 34 13.96 3.16 -20.92
C THR A 34 12.62 3.32 -20.20
N VAL A 35 12.62 3.65 -18.91
CA VAL A 35 11.38 3.85 -18.14
C VAL A 35 10.52 4.98 -18.71
N LYS A 36 11.13 6.12 -19.08
CA LYS A 36 10.43 7.24 -19.73
C LYS A 36 9.81 6.82 -21.07
N ASN A 37 10.53 6.03 -21.86
CA ASN A 37 10.05 5.58 -23.16
C ASN A 37 8.88 4.59 -23.02
N VAL A 38 8.92 3.70 -22.03
CA VAL A 38 7.77 2.83 -21.70
C VAL A 38 6.53 3.66 -21.40
N GLN A 39 6.64 4.71 -20.59
CA GLN A 39 5.50 5.60 -20.29
C GLN A 39 4.98 6.33 -21.53
N ARG A 40 5.86 6.71 -22.46
CA ARG A 40 5.48 7.40 -23.71
C ARG A 40 4.73 6.52 -24.70
N MET A 41 4.87 5.20 -24.59
CA MET A 41 4.17 4.27 -25.49
C MET A 41 2.69 4.13 -25.11
N LEU A 42 2.34 4.30 -23.83
CA LEU A 42 0.98 4.10 -23.33
C LEU A 42 -0.04 4.99 -24.07
N LEU A 43 -1.14 4.38 -24.50
CA LEU A 43 -2.24 5.04 -25.19
C LEU A 43 -3.25 5.62 -24.18
N PRO A 44 -3.85 6.78 -24.46
CA PRO A 44 -4.86 7.39 -23.61
C PRO A 44 -6.22 6.68 -23.80
N ILE A 45 -6.39 5.54 -23.14
CA ILE A 45 -7.62 4.74 -23.15
C ILE A 45 -8.24 4.69 -21.75
N SER A 46 -9.56 4.57 -21.67
CA SER A 46 -10.23 4.45 -20.38
C SER A 46 -10.22 3.01 -19.86
N VAL A 47 -10.27 2.88 -18.53
CA VAL A 47 -10.28 1.59 -17.85
C VAL A 47 -11.60 1.46 -17.10
N ARG A 48 -12.24 0.29 -17.21
CA ARG A 48 -13.43 -0.07 -16.44
C ARG A 48 -13.08 -1.27 -15.55
N ILE A 49 -13.54 -1.25 -14.30
CA ILE A 49 -13.34 -2.34 -13.34
C ILE A 49 -14.68 -3.05 -13.15
N PRO A 50 -14.97 -4.14 -13.88
CA PRO A 50 -16.30 -4.74 -13.86
C PRO A 50 -16.63 -5.39 -12.51
N TYR A 51 -15.60 -5.67 -11.71
CA TYR A 51 -15.70 -6.29 -10.39
C TYR A 51 -15.71 -5.29 -9.23
N ALA A 52 -15.74 -3.97 -9.50
CA ALA A 52 -15.61 -2.95 -8.47
C ALA A 52 -16.64 -3.08 -7.33
N THR A 53 -17.85 -3.54 -7.64
CA THR A 53 -18.94 -3.74 -6.67
C THR A 53 -18.71 -4.91 -5.70
N TYR A 54 -17.79 -5.82 -6.02
CA TYR A 54 -17.41 -6.94 -5.15
C TYR A 54 -16.22 -6.60 -4.24
N LEU A 55 -15.54 -5.49 -4.47
CA LEU A 55 -14.38 -5.09 -3.67
C LEU A 55 -14.81 -4.61 -2.29
N GLN A 56 -14.13 -5.10 -1.27
CA GLN A 56 -14.34 -4.74 0.13
C GLN A 56 -13.00 -4.49 0.82
N LEU A 57 -13.04 -3.71 1.90
CA LEU A 57 -11.88 -3.44 2.74
C LEU A 57 -12.06 -4.08 4.12
N PRO A 58 -10.96 -4.43 4.81
CA PRO A 58 -11.04 -4.83 6.21
C PRO A 58 -11.69 -3.75 7.08
N GLU A 59 -12.50 -4.13 8.05
CA GLU A 59 -13.22 -3.20 8.94
C GLU A 59 -12.27 -2.32 9.76
N ALA A 60 -11.10 -2.84 10.12
CA ALA A 60 -10.08 -2.11 10.89
C ALA A 60 -9.37 -0.98 10.11
N VAL A 61 -9.65 -0.79 8.82
CA VAL A 61 -9.11 0.35 8.06
C VAL A 61 -9.70 1.68 8.58
N PHE A 62 -8.87 2.58 9.12
CA PHE A 62 -9.33 3.84 9.73
C PHE A 62 -10.04 4.82 8.79
N LYS A 63 -9.73 4.77 7.49
CA LYS A 63 -10.22 5.72 6.48
C LYS A 63 -10.79 4.98 5.26
N PRO A 64 -11.88 4.20 5.43
CA PRO A 64 -12.35 3.24 4.43
C PRO A 64 -12.68 3.90 3.09
N ARG A 65 -13.29 5.09 3.09
CA ARG A 65 -13.62 5.83 1.86
C ARG A 65 -12.38 6.18 1.02
N ARG A 66 -11.31 6.68 1.67
CA ARG A 66 -10.06 7.06 0.99
C ARG A 66 -9.29 5.83 0.52
N THR A 67 -9.29 4.78 1.34
CA THR A 67 -8.61 3.53 1.01
C THR A 67 -9.32 2.79 -0.13
N MET A 68 -10.65 2.87 -0.22
CA MET A 68 -11.41 2.24 -1.30
C MET A 68 -11.12 2.93 -2.63
N LEU A 69 -11.12 4.27 -2.65
CA LEU A 69 -10.72 5.04 -3.82
C LEU A 69 -9.28 4.71 -4.25
N LEU A 70 -8.35 4.57 -3.31
CA LEU A 70 -6.98 4.16 -3.60
C LEU A 70 -6.92 2.78 -4.27
N LEU A 71 -7.65 1.79 -3.73
CA LEU A 71 -7.69 0.44 -4.30
C LEU A 71 -8.22 0.43 -5.74
N LEU A 72 -9.31 1.16 -5.98
CA LEU A 72 -9.92 1.29 -7.31
C LEU A 72 -8.94 1.95 -8.30
N LEU A 73 -8.39 3.11 -7.96
CA LEU A 73 -7.44 3.82 -8.81
C LEU A 73 -6.18 3.00 -9.08
N PHE A 74 -5.72 2.23 -8.09
CA PHE A 74 -4.54 1.39 -8.24
C PHE A 74 -4.81 0.17 -9.14
N THR A 75 -5.98 -0.46 -8.99
CA THR A 75 -6.44 -1.52 -9.91
C THR A 75 -6.56 -1.01 -11.34
N GLU A 76 -7.14 0.19 -11.51
CA GLU A 76 -7.20 0.89 -12.79
C GLU A 76 -5.81 1.14 -13.36
N THR A 77 -4.87 1.60 -12.53
CA THR A 77 -3.47 1.84 -12.95
C THR A 77 -2.81 0.54 -13.40
N VAL A 78 -2.94 -0.56 -12.64
CA VAL A 78 -2.38 -1.87 -13.02
C VAL A 78 -2.94 -2.30 -14.37
N THR A 79 -4.26 -2.21 -14.54
CA THR A 79 -4.95 -2.56 -15.78
C THR A 79 -4.48 -1.69 -16.95
N TYR A 80 -4.31 -0.38 -16.72
CA TYR A 80 -3.83 0.57 -17.71
C TYR A 80 -2.41 0.25 -18.21
N TYR A 81 -1.51 -0.19 -17.33
CA TYR A 81 -0.18 -0.65 -17.73
C TYR A 81 -0.22 -1.97 -18.51
N HIS A 82 -1.26 -2.79 -18.30
CA HIS A 82 -1.51 -3.99 -19.08
C HIS A 82 -2.30 -3.74 -20.38
N GLN A 83 -2.49 -2.50 -20.82
CA GLN A 83 -3.35 -2.17 -21.96
C GLN A 83 -3.08 -2.96 -23.26
N TYR A 84 -1.83 -3.30 -23.56
CA TYR A 84 -1.48 -4.10 -24.73
C TYR A 84 -1.80 -5.58 -24.60
N GLN A 85 -2.18 -6.03 -23.40
CA GLN A 85 -2.56 -7.40 -23.06
C GLN A 85 -4.07 -7.50 -22.79
N ARG A 86 -4.84 -6.46 -23.09
CA ARG A 86 -6.29 -6.40 -22.86
C ARG A 86 -7.01 -6.21 -24.18
N GLN A 87 -8.21 -6.78 -24.27
CA GLN A 87 -9.06 -6.57 -25.43
C GLN A 87 -9.62 -5.15 -25.39
N LEU A 88 -9.42 -4.39 -26.48
CA LEU A 88 -10.04 -3.09 -26.66
C LEU A 88 -11.52 -3.27 -26.94
N LYS A 89 -12.37 -2.62 -26.15
CA LYS A 89 -13.82 -2.60 -26.28
C LYS A 89 -14.29 -1.20 -26.62
N THR A 90 -15.42 -1.10 -27.29
CA THR A 90 -16.06 0.18 -27.61
C THR A 90 -17.44 0.20 -27.01
N ASP A 91 -17.76 1.27 -26.29
CA ASP A 91 -19.10 1.51 -25.77
C ASP A 91 -20.03 1.83 -26.94
N GLN A 92 -21.08 1.02 -27.13
CA GLN A 92 -22.00 1.20 -28.25
C GLN A 92 -22.84 2.48 -28.14
N THR A 93 -23.00 3.02 -26.93
CA THR A 93 -23.77 4.23 -26.68
C THR A 93 -22.93 5.49 -26.82
N THR A 94 -21.70 5.49 -26.28
CA THR A 94 -20.85 6.69 -26.25
C THR A 94 -19.74 6.70 -27.30
N GLY A 95 -19.45 5.57 -27.93
CA GLY A 95 -18.31 5.41 -28.84
C GLY A 95 -16.95 5.38 -28.15
N GLU A 96 -16.92 5.45 -26.81
CA GLU A 96 -15.69 5.48 -26.01
C GLU A 96 -14.94 4.13 -26.08
N GLN A 97 -13.64 4.18 -26.35
CA GLN A 97 -12.78 3.01 -26.29
C GLN A 97 -12.26 2.77 -24.87
N TYR A 98 -12.45 1.56 -24.37
CA TYR A 98 -12.05 1.18 -23.03
C TYR A 98 -11.46 -0.24 -22.98
N ILE A 99 -10.73 -0.52 -21.91
CA ILE A 99 -10.31 -1.86 -21.52
C ILE A 99 -10.90 -2.22 -20.16
N GLU A 100 -11.00 -3.51 -19.88
CA GLU A 100 -11.52 -4.01 -18.61
C GLU A 100 -10.42 -4.65 -17.77
N SER A 101 -10.52 -4.46 -16.44
CA SER A 101 -9.66 -5.15 -15.48
C SER A 101 -9.98 -6.64 -15.41
N THR A 102 -8.95 -7.44 -15.23
CA THR A 102 -9.04 -8.88 -14.97
C THR A 102 -8.95 -9.19 -13.46
N PRO A 103 -9.39 -10.37 -13.00
CA PRO A 103 -9.15 -10.80 -11.62
C PRO A 103 -7.67 -10.74 -11.22
N GLU A 104 -6.75 -11.01 -12.16
CA GLU A 104 -5.31 -10.95 -11.96
C GLU A 104 -4.81 -9.51 -11.69
N ASP A 105 -5.43 -8.50 -12.34
CA ASP A 105 -5.13 -7.09 -12.08
C ASP A 105 -5.50 -6.71 -10.64
N ILE A 106 -6.63 -7.20 -10.15
CA ILE A 106 -7.13 -6.98 -8.79
C ILE A 106 -6.23 -7.66 -7.76
N GLU A 107 -5.84 -8.92 -8.02
CA GLU A 107 -4.90 -9.66 -7.16
C GLU A 107 -3.54 -8.96 -7.08
N THR A 108 -3.03 -8.47 -8.21
CA THR A 108 -1.81 -7.67 -8.28
C THR A 108 -1.95 -6.37 -7.49
N ALA A 109 -3.09 -5.68 -7.62
CA ALA A 109 -3.37 -4.45 -6.90
C ALA A 109 -3.37 -4.68 -5.38
N PHE A 110 -4.05 -5.71 -4.90
CA PHE A 110 -4.05 -6.08 -3.48
C PHE A 110 -2.66 -6.44 -2.97
N THR A 111 -1.90 -7.24 -3.73
CA THR A 111 -0.56 -7.67 -3.34
C THR A 111 0.40 -6.49 -3.20
N LEU A 112 0.39 -5.57 -4.17
CA LEU A 112 1.24 -4.38 -4.13
C LEU A 112 0.81 -3.39 -3.04
N LEU A 113 -0.50 -3.30 -2.76
CA LEU A 113 -1.04 -2.42 -1.73
C LEU A 113 -1.05 -3.04 -0.32
N GLU A 114 -0.76 -4.33 -0.15
CA GLU A 114 -0.87 -5.04 1.13
C GLU A 114 -0.19 -4.27 2.26
N THR A 115 1.08 -3.92 2.08
CA THR A 115 1.86 -3.14 3.06
C THR A 115 1.26 -1.77 3.36
N THR A 116 0.63 -1.12 2.38
CA THR A 116 -0.02 0.18 2.55
C THR A 116 -1.37 0.05 3.25
N LEU A 117 -2.13 -1.01 2.97
CA LEU A 117 -3.38 -1.33 3.66
C LEU A 117 -3.12 -1.66 5.13
N LEU A 118 -2.08 -2.45 5.42
CA LEU A 118 -1.61 -2.73 6.77
C LEU A 118 -1.32 -1.44 7.53
N LYS A 119 -0.49 -0.56 6.98
CA LYS A 119 -0.16 0.73 7.59
C LYS A 119 -1.37 1.63 7.81
N LYS A 120 -2.35 1.62 6.91
CA LYS A 120 -3.57 2.45 7.02
C LYS A 120 -4.60 1.90 8.02
N SER A 121 -4.39 0.68 8.50
CA SER A 121 -5.22 0.02 9.50
C SER A 121 -4.56 -0.03 10.87
N ASP A 122 -3.36 0.53 10.98
CA ASP A 122 -2.62 0.63 12.22
C ASP A 122 -3.05 1.88 13.00
N GLU A 123 -3.36 1.71 14.30
CA GLU A 123 -3.71 2.80 15.21
C GLU A 123 -2.49 3.64 15.56
N LEU A 124 -1.32 3.03 15.55
CA LEU A 124 -0.07 3.66 15.91
C LEU A 124 0.48 4.48 14.74
N SER A 125 1.06 5.63 15.06
CA SER A 125 1.89 6.36 14.11
C SER A 125 3.10 5.54 13.69
N ASP A 126 3.61 5.72 12.46
CA ASP A 126 4.78 4.98 11.94
C ASP A 126 5.97 5.01 12.91
N ALA A 127 6.20 6.14 13.58
CA ALA A 127 7.27 6.31 14.55
C ALA A 127 7.02 5.54 15.86
N CYS A 128 5.77 5.54 16.35
CA CYS A 128 5.38 4.79 17.54
C CYS A 128 5.39 3.28 17.27
N ARG A 129 4.90 2.84 16.10
CA ARG A 129 4.99 1.44 15.65
C ARG A 129 6.43 0.96 15.56
N GLY A 130 7.30 1.73 14.90
CA GLY A 130 8.73 1.40 14.81
C GLY A 130 9.43 1.35 16.16
N PHE A 131 9.02 2.19 17.12
CA PHE A 131 9.48 2.09 18.51
C PHE A 131 8.97 0.81 19.20
N PHE A 132 7.69 0.48 19.02
CA PHE A 132 7.07 -0.68 19.65
C PHE A 132 7.68 -2.01 19.20
N GLU A 133 7.97 -2.17 17.90
CA GLU A 133 8.66 -3.37 17.40
C GLU A 133 10.08 -3.50 17.96
N LYS A 134 10.82 -2.39 18.08
CA LYS A 134 12.15 -2.38 18.73
C LYS A 134 12.06 -2.72 20.21
N LEU A 135 11.03 -2.22 20.90
CA LEU A 135 10.76 -2.55 22.29
C LEU A 135 10.47 -4.05 22.45
N LYS A 136 9.58 -4.62 21.63
CA LYS A 136 9.28 -6.07 21.65
C LYS A 136 10.54 -6.91 21.41
N ALA A 137 11.37 -6.53 20.42
CA ALA A 137 12.63 -7.21 20.15
C ALA A 137 13.58 -7.16 21.36
N TYR A 138 13.76 -5.99 21.95
CA TYR A 138 14.60 -5.80 23.15
C TYR A 138 14.12 -6.63 24.34
N LEU A 139 12.82 -6.67 24.60
CA LEU A 139 12.25 -7.45 25.70
C LEU A 139 12.36 -8.95 25.47
N LYS A 140 12.25 -9.39 24.22
CA LYS A 140 12.45 -10.79 23.82
C LYS A 140 13.91 -11.24 24.04
N GLU A 141 14.88 -10.37 23.79
CA GLU A 141 16.30 -10.66 24.10
C GLU A 141 16.55 -10.79 25.61
N LEU A 142 15.80 -10.07 26.44
CA LEU A 142 15.88 -10.13 27.89
C LEU A 142 15.02 -11.23 28.53
N ASP A 143 14.21 -11.94 27.74
CA ASP A 143 13.21 -12.91 28.21
C ASP A 143 12.27 -12.33 29.28
N THR A 144 11.81 -11.10 29.06
CA THR A 144 10.89 -10.38 29.97
C THR A 144 9.72 -9.77 29.22
N ASP A 145 8.61 -9.53 29.91
CA ASP A 145 7.44 -8.83 29.37
C ASP A 145 7.19 -7.47 30.04
N THR A 146 7.94 -7.16 31.11
CA THR A 146 7.89 -5.90 31.84
C THR A 146 9.12 -5.05 31.61
N PHE A 147 8.96 -3.73 31.72
CA PHE A 147 10.06 -2.78 31.56
C PHE A 147 9.83 -1.46 32.31
N HIS A 148 10.93 -0.79 32.63
CA HIS A 148 10.93 0.58 33.11
C HIS A 148 11.28 1.55 31.97
N SER A 149 10.64 2.72 31.94
CA SER A 149 10.89 3.72 30.89
C SER A 149 12.36 4.16 30.81
N ARG A 150 13.06 4.22 31.96
CA ARG A 150 14.46 4.68 32.01
C ARG A 150 15.41 3.75 31.26
N ASP A 151 15.20 2.45 31.37
CA ASP A 151 16.06 1.42 30.80
C ASP A 151 15.86 1.39 29.29
N VAL A 152 14.60 1.34 28.85
CA VAL A 152 14.21 1.41 27.44
C VAL A 152 14.72 2.68 26.76
N ARG A 153 14.65 3.83 27.43
CA ARG A 153 15.17 5.09 26.88
C ARG A 153 16.65 5.00 26.53
N THR A 154 17.43 4.40 27.43
CA THR A 154 18.88 4.30 27.31
C THR A 154 19.24 3.25 26.26
N ALA A 155 18.61 2.08 26.33
CA ALA A 155 18.82 0.97 25.40
C ALA A 155 18.46 1.34 23.96
N LEU A 156 17.27 1.93 23.74
CA LEU A 156 16.77 2.25 22.39
C LEU A 156 17.16 3.65 21.91
N ARG A 157 17.94 4.40 22.71
CA ARG A 157 18.41 5.77 22.40
C ARG A 157 17.29 6.73 21.95
N VAL A 158 16.18 6.73 22.69
CA VAL A 158 15.01 7.57 22.40
C VAL A 158 15.05 8.84 23.25
N SER A 159 14.64 9.98 22.68
CA SER A 159 14.53 11.23 23.46
C SER A 159 13.47 11.10 24.56
N PRO A 160 13.61 11.78 25.72
CA PRO A 160 12.60 11.73 26.78
C PRO A 160 11.19 12.13 26.31
N SER A 161 11.09 13.16 25.47
CA SER A 161 9.81 13.65 24.95
C SER A 161 9.15 12.64 24.00
N SER A 162 9.94 12.04 23.10
CA SER A 162 9.44 11.00 22.19
C SER A 162 8.98 9.77 22.96
N LEU A 163 9.76 9.32 23.95
CA LEU A 163 9.40 8.18 24.77
C LEU A 163 8.09 8.40 25.53
N GLY A 164 7.93 9.56 26.17
CA GLY A 164 6.69 9.89 26.87
C GLY A 164 5.47 9.86 25.95
N ARG A 165 5.61 10.40 24.73
CA ARG A 165 4.55 10.35 23.71
C ARG A 165 4.23 8.92 23.28
N TYR A 166 5.24 8.09 22.99
CA TYR A 166 5.03 6.72 22.55
C TYR A 166 4.38 5.87 23.65
N LEU A 167 4.85 5.98 24.90
CA LEU A 167 4.25 5.23 26.01
C LEU A 167 2.79 5.63 26.25
N TYR A 168 2.48 6.93 26.14
CA TYR A 168 1.11 7.40 26.23
C TYR A 168 0.22 6.85 25.09
N GLU A 169 0.73 6.86 23.85
CA GLU A 169 0.02 6.33 22.68
C GLU A 169 -0.22 4.81 22.81
N LEU A 170 0.79 4.06 23.23
CA LEU A 170 0.72 2.61 23.44
C LEU A 170 -0.21 2.21 24.58
N ASP A 171 -0.22 2.94 25.70
CA ASP A 171 -1.11 2.67 26.84
C ASP A 171 -2.56 2.97 26.47
N ARG A 172 -2.80 4.11 25.80
CA ARG A 172 -4.14 4.51 25.34
C ARG A 172 -4.76 3.53 24.34
N THR A 173 -3.94 2.95 23.48
CA THR A 173 -4.35 1.96 22.46
C THR A 173 -4.32 0.51 23.01
N GLY A 174 -3.96 0.32 24.29
CA GLY A 174 -3.98 -0.99 24.95
C GLY A 174 -2.82 -1.92 24.58
N HIS A 175 -1.81 -1.45 23.86
CA HIS A 175 -0.62 -2.23 23.51
C HIS A 175 0.27 -2.52 24.73
N ILE A 176 0.29 -1.59 25.69
CA ILE A 176 0.97 -1.75 26.98
C ILE A 176 0.03 -1.40 28.13
N ARG A 177 0.41 -1.79 29.35
CA ARG A 177 -0.30 -1.41 30.58
C ARG A 177 0.68 -1.10 31.69
N ILE A 178 0.38 -0.10 32.51
CA ILE A 178 1.10 0.17 33.76
C ILE A 178 0.76 -0.92 34.79
N VAL A 179 1.79 -1.63 35.29
CA VAL A 179 1.63 -2.71 36.30
C VAL A 179 1.93 -2.20 37.69
N LYS A 180 3.00 -1.40 37.84
CA LYS A 180 3.44 -0.84 39.13
C LYS A 180 4.02 0.56 38.96
N GLY A 181 4.12 1.27 40.07
CA GLY A 181 4.84 2.54 40.14
C GLY A 181 3.97 3.73 40.52
N ASN A 182 4.62 4.88 40.67
CA ASN A 182 3.95 6.16 40.91
C ASN A 182 4.72 7.29 40.22
N ARG A 183 4.13 8.48 40.19
CA ARG A 183 4.73 9.66 39.54
C ARG A 183 6.13 10.02 40.06
N TYR A 184 6.46 9.64 41.30
CA TYR A 184 7.73 9.96 41.96
C TYR A 184 8.82 8.90 41.76
N LYS A 185 8.46 7.61 41.65
CA LYS A 185 9.37 6.47 41.51
C LYS A 185 9.51 5.98 40.06
N GLY A 186 8.63 6.43 39.17
CA GLY A 186 8.52 5.93 37.80
C GLY A 186 7.52 4.78 37.71
N PHE A 187 7.13 4.46 36.48
CA PHE A 187 6.18 3.40 36.15
C PHE A 187 6.89 2.20 35.53
N GLU A 188 6.41 1.02 35.90
CA GLU A 188 6.72 -0.26 35.27
C GLU A 188 5.55 -0.62 34.33
N TYR A 189 5.89 -0.93 33.09
CA TYR A 189 4.94 -1.23 32.02
C TYR A 189 5.06 -2.70 31.63
N LYS A 190 3.96 -3.28 31.13
CA LYS A 190 3.91 -4.62 30.55
C LYS A 190 3.32 -4.58 29.16
N VAL A 191 3.94 -5.30 28.23
CA VAL A 191 3.38 -5.49 26.87
C VAL A 191 2.20 -6.44 26.92
N GLN A 192 1.07 -6.02 26.35
CA GLN A 192 -0.15 -6.83 26.24
C GLN A 192 -0.28 -7.47 24.85
N LEU A 193 0.01 -6.71 23.80
CA LEU A 193 -0.18 -7.12 22.40
C LEU A 193 1.15 -7.40 21.72
N TRP A 194 1.52 -8.69 21.60
CA TRP A 194 2.78 -9.10 20.97
C TRP A 194 2.67 -9.32 19.45
N GLN A 195 1.55 -9.90 19.00
CA GLN A 195 1.32 -10.39 17.64
C GLN A 195 0.16 -9.67 16.92
N ASP A 196 -0.10 -8.43 17.31
CA ASP A 196 -1.15 -7.59 16.72
C ASP A 196 -1.02 -7.46 15.20
N MET A 197 0.18 -7.17 14.70
CA MET A 197 0.45 -7.04 13.26
C MET A 197 0.28 -8.35 12.49
N GLU A 198 0.77 -9.47 13.04
CA GLU A 198 0.66 -10.78 12.39
C GLU A 198 -0.79 -11.24 12.30
N THR A 199 -1.55 -11.01 13.36
CA THR A 199 -2.99 -11.31 13.41
C THR A 199 -3.73 -10.49 12.35
N PHE A 200 -3.48 -9.18 12.32
CA PHE A 200 -4.13 -8.29 11.35
C PHE A 200 -3.76 -8.61 9.89
N ALA A 201 -2.48 -8.94 9.64
CA ALA A 201 -2.04 -9.38 8.33
C ALA A 201 -2.69 -10.70 7.91
N GLY A 202 -2.82 -11.65 8.83
CA GLY A 202 -3.55 -12.89 8.59
C GLY A 202 -5.01 -12.67 8.21
N ASP A 203 -5.71 -11.80 8.94
CA ASP A 203 -7.12 -11.49 8.68
C ASP A 203 -7.31 -10.74 7.36
N THR A 204 -6.40 -9.80 7.05
CA THR A 204 -6.39 -9.09 5.76
C THR A 204 -6.20 -10.07 4.59
N LYS A 205 -5.26 -11.01 4.71
CA LYS A 205 -5.03 -12.05 3.68
C LYS A 205 -6.24 -12.94 3.46
N LYS A 206 -6.92 -13.37 4.53
CA LYS A 206 -8.14 -14.17 4.45
C LYS A 206 -9.26 -13.42 3.73
N LEU A 207 -9.45 -12.14 4.05
CA LEU A 207 -10.44 -11.30 3.38
C LEU A 207 -10.14 -11.18 1.89
N ILE A 208 -8.89 -10.87 1.53
CA ILE A 208 -8.48 -10.74 0.11
C ILE A 208 -8.71 -12.07 -0.62
N ALA A 209 -8.33 -13.21 -0.03
CA ALA A 209 -8.57 -14.52 -0.62
C ALA A 209 -10.06 -14.78 -0.86
N SER A 210 -10.93 -14.43 0.09
CA SER A 210 -12.39 -14.53 -0.04
C SER A 210 -12.93 -13.66 -1.18
N ILE A 211 -12.46 -12.41 -1.30
CA ILE A 211 -12.85 -11.49 -2.37
C ILE A 211 -12.45 -12.06 -3.73
N LEU A 212 -11.21 -12.54 -3.86
CA LEU A 212 -10.73 -13.12 -5.12
C LEU A 212 -11.48 -14.40 -5.50
N GLN A 213 -11.82 -15.26 -4.53
CA GLN A 213 -12.67 -16.42 -4.76
C GLN A 213 -14.05 -16.02 -5.25
N GLN A 214 -14.67 -15.01 -4.62
CA GLN A 214 -15.96 -14.48 -5.03
C GLN A 214 -15.90 -13.95 -6.46
N ILE A 215 -14.90 -13.12 -6.79
CA ILE A 215 -14.71 -12.56 -8.14
C ILE A 215 -14.56 -13.68 -9.18
N ARG A 216 -13.76 -14.71 -8.90
CA ARG A 216 -13.55 -15.84 -9.83
C ARG A 216 -14.81 -16.70 -10.01
N SER A 217 -15.72 -16.71 -9.04
CA SER A 217 -17.01 -17.43 -9.15
C SER A 217 -18.07 -16.69 -9.97
N VAL A 218 -17.87 -15.38 -10.22
CA VAL A 218 -18.83 -14.56 -10.99
C VAL A 218 -18.74 -14.88 -12.47
N THR A 219 -19.72 -15.64 -12.98
CA THR A 219 -19.81 -16.01 -14.41
C THR A 219 -20.44 -14.91 -15.29
N ARG A 220 -21.13 -13.92 -14.68
CA ARG A 220 -21.76 -12.80 -15.39
C ARG A 220 -21.16 -11.48 -14.95
N ILE A 221 -20.39 -10.88 -15.84
CA ILE A 221 -19.94 -9.50 -15.71
C ILE A 221 -21.14 -8.60 -16.03
N PRO A 222 -21.58 -7.70 -15.13
CA PRO A 222 -22.63 -6.75 -15.46
C PRO A 222 -22.17 -5.88 -16.64
N SER A 223 -23.02 -5.75 -17.67
CA SER A 223 -22.73 -4.89 -18.82
C SER A 223 -22.64 -3.44 -18.36
N VAL A 224 -21.47 -2.82 -18.52
CA VAL A 224 -21.26 -1.42 -18.18
C VAL A 224 -21.86 -0.56 -19.30
N THR A 225 -23.08 -0.06 -19.09
CA THR A 225 -23.74 0.91 -20.00
C THR A 225 -23.74 2.29 -19.37
N GLN A 226 -23.22 3.29 -20.10
CA GLN A 226 -23.37 4.71 -19.74
C GLN A 226 -24.71 5.25 -20.27
N SER A 227 -25.42 6.06 -19.49
CA SER A 227 -26.57 6.84 -19.97
C SER A 227 -26.08 8.04 -20.79
N THR A 228 -26.79 8.39 -21.86
CA THR A 228 -26.44 9.47 -22.80
C THR A 228 -26.30 10.85 -22.15
N ASP A 229 -26.89 11.07 -20.97
CA ASP A 229 -27.04 12.40 -20.38
C ASP A 229 -25.87 12.86 -19.49
N GLY A 230 -24.82 12.04 -19.32
CA GLY A 230 -23.75 12.26 -18.32
C GLY A 230 -22.37 12.73 -18.80
N LEU A 231 -22.15 12.95 -20.10
CA LEU A 231 -20.82 13.26 -20.65
C LEU A 231 -20.41 14.73 -20.44
N HIS A 232 -19.69 15.01 -19.35
CA HIS A 232 -19.08 16.34 -19.14
C HIS A 232 -17.66 16.51 -19.69
N ASN A 233 -17.05 15.49 -20.32
CA ASN A 233 -15.72 15.63 -20.94
C ASN A 233 -15.65 14.87 -22.27
N LEU A 234 -16.13 15.50 -23.34
CA LEU A 234 -15.78 15.13 -24.70
C LEU A 234 -14.31 15.51 -24.94
N GLN A 235 -13.38 14.57 -24.83
CA GLN A 235 -12.13 14.69 -25.58
C GLN A 235 -12.50 14.56 -27.06
N LYS A 236 -12.30 15.65 -27.81
CA LYS A 236 -12.60 15.75 -29.24
C LYS A 236 -12.01 14.56 -30.01
N ASP A 237 -12.85 13.94 -30.82
CA ASP A 237 -12.58 12.82 -31.70
C ASP A 237 -11.21 12.89 -32.40
N SER A 238 -10.40 11.86 -32.21
CA SER A 238 -9.37 11.52 -33.20
C SER A 238 -10.03 10.68 -34.30
N LYS A 239 -10.38 11.32 -35.42
CA LYS A 239 -10.77 10.60 -36.64
C LYS A 239 -9.58 9.80 -37.17
N LYS A 240 -9.46 8.53 -36.77
CA LYS A 240 -8.77 7.52 -37.56
C LYS A 240 -9.65 6.29 -37.64
N GLY A 241 -10.21 6.07 -38.83
CA GLY A 241 -10.95 4.85 -39.16
C GLY A 241 -10.05 3.62 -39.04
N ALA A 242 -10.69 2.47 -38.82
CA ALA A 242 -10.06 1.17 -38.77
C ALA A 242 -9.22 0.93 -40.04
N VAL A 243 -7.93 0.63 -39.85
CA VAL A 243 -7.09 0.11 -40.94
C VAL A 243 -7.39 -1.39 -41.00
N THR A 244 -8.22 -1.78 -41.96
CA THR A 244 -8.35 -3.17 -42.39
C THR A 244 -7.06 -3.55 -43.12
N HIS A 245 -6.31 -4.50 -42.58
CA HIS A 245 -5.28 -5.19 -43.35
C HIS A 245 -5.99 -6.23 -44.24
N ASP A 246 -6.15 -5.89 -45.52
CA ASP A 246 -6.37 -6.91 -46.54
C ASP A 246 -5.04 -7.61 -46.86
N SER A 247 -5.19 -8.88 -47.22
CA SER A 247 -4.16 -9.94 -47.30
C SER A 247 -3.10 -9.75 -48.38
#